data_AF-A0A497F9K6-F1
#
_entry.id   AF-A0A497F9K6-F1
#
_cell.length_a   1.000
_cell.length_b   1.000
_cell.length_c   1.000
_cell.angle_alpha   90.00
_cell.angle_beta   90.00
_cell.angle_gamma   90.00
#
_symmetry.space_group_name_H-M   'P 1'
#
loop_
_entity.id
_entity.type
_entity.pdbx_description
1 polymer ?
#
loop_
_entity_poly.entity_id
_entity_poly.type
_entity_poly.pdbx_seq_one_letter_code
_entity_poly.pdbx_strand_id
1 'polypeptide(L)'
;MVRKKTHKVRIKNYITRRKNEQPREKHQNHSKTLTVASQKHTIVADFTSLKGLIAAEEAEFLRKRITGIFSVYTSYSKANPLTKEELEFILKTFSKPLDEITIEEMDRAYEIGWRLFVEDPEHDPRGFILAIAAAYIRAYLRQKQKREQKEKHNLTKKRTTPHTLPL
;
A
#
# COMPACT_ATOMS: atom_id res chain seq x y z
N MET A 1 -30.30 21.27 -50.22
CA MET A 1 -30.60 20.27 -49.16
C MET A 1 -29.38 19.58 -48.53
N VAL A 2 -28.21 19.52 -49.20
CA VAL A 2 -27.03 18.75 -48.75
C VAL A 2 -26.28 19.36 -47.54
N ARG A 3 -26.18 20.70 -47.43
CA ARG A 3 -25.46 21.40 -46.35
C ARG A 3 -26.02 21.19 -44.92
N LYS A 4 -27.32 20.94 -44.77
CA LYS A 4 -27.95 20.74 -43.44
C LYS A 4 -27.62 19.35 -42.84
N LYS A 5 -27.40 18.34 -43.68
CA LYS A 5 -27.04 16.97 -43.23
C LYS A 5 -25.61 16.90 -42.71
N THR A 6 -24.65 17.52 -43.39
CA THR A 6 -23.23 17.56 -42.97
C THR A 6 -23.02 18.31 -41.65
N HIS A 7 -23.79 19.38 -41.41
CA HIS A 7 -23.72 20.12 -40.14
C HIS A 7 -24.28 19.31 -38.96
N LYS A 8 -25.41 18.60 -39.15
CA LYS A 8 -25.98 17.69 -38.13
C LYS A 8 -25.02 16.55 -37.76
N VAL A 9 -24.31 15.97 -38.75
CA VAL A 9 -23.33 14.89 -38.51
C VAL A 9 -22.13 15.40 -37.71
N ARG A 10 -21.63 16.60 -38.01
CA ARG A 10 -20.54 17.23 -37.23
C ARG A 10 -20.92 17.48 -35.77
N ILE A 11 -22.12 17.98 -35.51
CA ILE A 11 -22.60 18.22 -34.15
C ILE A 11 -22.77 16.91 -33.40
N LYS A 12 -23.32 15.87 -34.04
CA LYS A 12 -23.49 14.54 -33.42
C LYS A 12 -22.13 13.94 -33.05
N ASN A 13 -21.13 14.03 -33.93
CA ASN A 13 -19.77 13.54 -33.67
C ASN A 13 -19.08 14.32 -32.54
N TYR A 14 -19.27 15.64 -32.46
CA TYR A 14 -18.74 16.46 -31.37
C TYR A 14 -19.34 16.10 -30.01
N ILE A 15 -20.67 15.90 -29.96
CA ILE A 15 -21.37 15.50 -28.73
C ILE A 15 -20.92 14.09 -28.29
N THR A 16 -20.75 13.16 -29.22
CA THR A 16 -20.27 11.80 -28.92
C THR A 16 -18.83 11.81 -28.40
N ARG A 17 -17.93 12.63 -28.99
CA ARG A 17 -16.55 12.79 -28.47
C ARG A 17 -16.54 13.39 -27.06
N ARG A 18 -17.26 14.48 -26.82
CA ARG A 18 -17.40 15.10 -25.48
C ARG A 18 -17.94 14.14 -24.43
N LYS A 19 -18.94 13.31 -24.78
CA LYS A 19 -19.50 12.29 -23.87
C LYS A 19 -18.52 11.17 -23.53
N ASN A 20 -17.57 10.88 -24.42
CA ASN A 20 -16.55 9.85 -24.21
C ASN A 20 -15.26 10.39 -23.56
N GLU A 21 -14.97 11.69 -23.70
CA GLU A 21 -13.81 12.37 -23.10
C GLU A 21 -14.06 12.74 -21.62
N GLN A 22 -15.26 13.20 -21.27
CA GLN A 22 -15.63 13.59 -19.90
C GLN A 22 -15.45 12.47 -18.84
N PRO A 23 -15.84 11.20 -19.09
CA PRO A 23 -15.57 10.11 -18.15
C PRO A 23 -14.07 9.85 -18.00
N ARG A 24 -13.32 9.88 -19.11
CA ARG A 24 -11.87 9.58 -19.13
C ARG A 24 -11.06 10.62 -18.35
N GLU A 25 -11.37 11.91 -18.51
CA GLU A 25 -10.73 12.98 -17.72
C GLU A 25 -11.07 12.87 -16.23
N LYS A 26 -12.31 12.54 -15.87
CA LYS A 26 -12.71 12.33 -14.46
C LYS A 26 -11.97 11.14 -13.83
N HIS A 27 -11.90 10.01 -14.52
CA HIS A 27 -11.14 8.83 -14.05
C HIS A 27 -9.65 9.14 -13.89
N GLN A 28 -9.05 9.86 -14.85
CA GLN A 28 -7.63 10.26 -14.76
C GLN A 28 -7.36 11.20 -13.59
N ASN A 29 -8.21 12.19 -13.35
CA ASN A 29 -8.03 13.13 -12.24
C ASN A 29 -8.28 12.47 -10.88
N HIS A 30 -9.20 11.52 -10.80
CA HIS A 30 -9.46 10.74 -9.59
C HIS A 30 -8.26 9.85 -9.26
N SER A 31 -7.78 9.06 -10.23
CA SER A 31 -6.60 8.19 -10.08
C SER A 31 -5.33 8.98 -9.67
N LYS A 32 -5.08 10.16 -10.28
CA LYS A 32 -3.97 11.05 -9.86
C LYS A 32 -4.10 11.52 -8.40
N THR A 33 -5.32 11.82 -7.95
CA THR A 33 -5.56 12.28 -6.57
C THR A 33 -5.34 11.15 -5.56
N LEU A 34 -5.83 9.95 -5.87
CA LEU A 34 -5.63 8.75 -5.05
C LEU A 34 -4.15 8.35 -5.00
N THR A 35 -3.45 8.51 -6.13
CA THR A 35 -2.00 8.28 -6.23
C THR A 35 -1.24 9.15 -5.23
N VAL A 36 -1.54 10.46 -5.24
CA VAL A 36 -0.91 11.42 -4.33
C VAL A 36 -1.27 11.15 -2.87
N ALA A 37 -2.51 10.74 -2.57
CA ALA A 37 -2.94 10.43 -1.21
C ALA A 37 -2.19 9.23 -0.61
N SER A 38 -2.07 8.13 -1.36
CA SER A 38 -1.39 6.93 -0.89
C SER A 38 0.14 7.11 -0.80
N GLN A 39 0.77 7.85 -1.73
CA GLN A 39 2.19 8.21 -1.64
C GLN A 39 2.53 9.03 -0.38
N LYS A 40 1.63 9.90 0.07
CA LYS A 40 1.83 10.68 1.32
C LYS A 40 1.95 9.77 2.55
N HIS A 41 1.20 8.67 2.61
CA HIS A 41 1.26 7.76 3.75
C HIS A 41 2.59 7.01 3.83
N THR A 42 3.20 6.67 2.70
CA THR A 42 4.56 6.08 2.69
C THR A 42 5.59 7.04 3.27
N ILE A 43 5.54 8.33 2.88
CA ILE A 43 6.44 9.37 3.42
C ILE A 43 6.27 9.52 4.94
N VAL A 44 5.02 9.54 5.41
CA VAL A 44 4.72 9.63 6.84
C VAL A 44 5.25 8.40 7.58
N ALA A 45 4.97 7.20 7.06
CA ALA A 45 5.41 5.94 7.67
C ALA A 45 6.95 5.88 7.77
N ASP A 46 7.66 6.22 6.69
CA ASP A 46 9.12 6.26 6.67
C ASP A 46 9.67 7.31 7.65
N PHE A 47 9.08 8.51 7.71
CA PHE A 47 9.48 9.53 8.68
C PHE A 47 9.28 9.07 10.13
N THR A 48 8.14 8.45 10.45
CA THR A 48 7.88 7.91 11.80
C THR A 48 8.81 6.77 12.16
N SER A 49 9.17 5.91 11.20
CA SER A 49 10.15 4.83 11.38
C SER A 49 11.55 5.37 11.67
N LEU A 50 11.98 6.43 10.96
CA LEU A 50 13.27 7.08 11.22
C LEU A 50 13.36 7.62 12.65
N LYS A 51 12.23 8.08 13.20
CA LYS A 51 12.12 8.59 14.57
C LYS A 51 11.88 7.51 15.61
N GLY A 52 11.60 6.27 15.19
CA GLY A 52 11.35 5.17 16.11
C GLY A 52 9.95 5.18 16.73
N LEU A 53 8.98 5.82 16.08
CA LEU A 53 7.69 6.13 16.68
C LEU A 53 6.62 5.05 16.49
N ILE A 54 6.88 4.02 15.68
CA ILE A 54 5.92 2.94 15.49
C ILE A 54 6.19 1.85 16.53
N ALA A 55 5.21 1.58 17.37
CA ALA A 55 5.25 0.54 18.39
C ALA A 55 4.85 -0.83 17.81
N ALA A 56 5.27 -1.91 18.49
CA ALA A 56 4.97 -3.27 18.04
C ALA A 56 3.46 -3.55 18.09
N GLU A 57 2.77 -3.00 19.09
CA GLU A 57 1.33 -3.12 19.29
C GLU A 57 0.53 -2.45 18.17
N GLU A 58 1.02 -1.33 17.63
CA GLU A 58 0.40 -0.61 16.51
C GLU A 58 0.53 -1.41 15.21
N ALA A 59 1.73 -1.96 14.95
CA ALA A 59 1.96 -2.84 13.81
C ALA A 59 1.14 -4.13 13.91
N GLU A 60 1.06 -4.72 15.11
CA GLU A 60 0.25 -5.92 15.39
C GLU A 60 -1.25 -5.65 15.22
N PHE A 61 -1.74 -4.49 15.65
CA PHE A 61 -3.12 -4.05 15.42
C PHE A 61 -3.43 -3.99 13.93
N LEU A 62 -2.56 -3.34 13.13
CA LEU A 62 -2.72 -3.26 11.68
C LEU A 62 -2.74 -4.65 11.04
N ARG A 63 -1.82 -5.55 11.47
CA ARG A 63 -1.77 -6.92 10.96
C ARG A 63 -3.09 -7.65 11.17
N LYS A 64 -3.60 -7.65 12.41
CA LYS A 64 -4.89 -8.30 12.76
C LYS A 64 -6.05 -7.69 11.98
N ARG A 65 -6.04 -6.37 11.78
CA ARG A 65 -7.11 -5.68 11.04
C ARG A 65 -7.18 -6.12 9.59
N ILE A 66 -6.05 -6.31 8.92
CA ILE A 66 -6.01 -6.79 7.52
C ILE A 66 -6.58 -8.19 7.39
N THR A 67 -6.18 -9.12 8.27
CA THR A 67 -6.72 -10.49 8.25
C THR A 67 -8.24 -10.50 8.35
N GLY A 68 -8.83 -9.68 9.23
CA GLY A 68 -10.29 -9.57 9.38
C GLY A 68 -11.00 -8.91 8.19
N ILE A 69 -10.36 -7.96 7.50
CA ILE A 69 -10.96 -7.29 6.34
C ILE A 69 -10.99 -8.23 5.13
N PHE A 70 -9.89 -8.93 4.88
CA PHE A 70 -9.73 -9.75 3.69
C PHE A 70 -10.30 -11.16 3.83
N SER A 71 -10.56 -11.64 5.06
CA SER A 71 -11.28 -12.89 5.28
C SER A 71 -12.70 -12.85 4.70
N VAL A 72 -13.33 -11.68 4.61
CA VAL A 72 -14.67 -11.51 4.02
C VAL A 72 -14.73 -11.95 2.55
N TYR A 73 -13.62 -11.81 1.81
CA TYR A 73 -13.53 -12.29 0.43
C TYR A 73 -13.60 -13.80 0.29
N THR A 74 -13.36 -14.56 1.36
CA THR A 74 -13.53 -16.02 1.34
C THR A 74 -15.00 -16.44 1.36
N SER A 75 -15.90 -15.55 1.81
CA SER A 75 -17.31 -15.85 2.07
C SER A 75 -18.28 -15.24 1.05
N TYR A 76 -17.91 -14.12 0.40
CA TYR A 76 -18.76 -13.40 -0.55
C TYR A 76 -18.12 -13.34 -1.95
N SER A 77 -18.62 -14.19 -2.86
CA SER A 77 -17.99 -14.48 -4.16
C SER A 77 -18.48 -13.61 -5.34
N LYS A 78 -19.23 -12.52 -5.10
CA LYS A 78 -19.88 -11.79 -6.21
C LYS A 78 -19.04 -10.68 -6.87
N ALA A 79 -17.96 -10.22 -6.24
CA ALA A 79 -17.01 -9.28 -6.84
C ALA A 79 -15.71 -9.28 -6.02
N ASN A 80 -14.82 -10.23 -6.28
CA ASN A 80 -13.47 -10.22 -5.71
C ASN A 80 -12.49 -9.70 -6.79
N PRO A 81 -11.98 -8.46 -6.67
CA PRO A 81 -10.99 -7.90 -7.60
C PRO A 81 -9.57 -8.45 -7.39
N LEU A 82 -9.37 -9.34 -6.41
CA LEU A 82 -8.14 -10.08 -6.21
C LEU A 82 -8.14 -11.39 -7.00
N THR A 83 -6.96 -11.77 -7.50
CA THR A 83 -6.74 -13.16 -7.92
C THR A 83 -6.70 -14.08 -6.70
N LYS A 84 -6.86 -15.38 -6.93
CA LYS A 84 -6.78 -16.39 -5.86
C LYS A 84 -5.42 -16.35 -5.17
N GLU A 85 -4.35 -16.18 -5.95
CA GLU A 85 -2.97 -16.13 -5.48
C GLU A 85 -2.70 -14.87 -4.64
N GLU A 86 -3.27 -13.73 -5.02
CA GLU A 86 -3.15 -12.49 -4.23
C GLU A 86 -3.90 -12.61 -2.90
N LEU A 87 -5.11 -13.17 -2.91
CA LEU A 87 -5.87 -13.38 -1.68
C LEU A 87 -5.17 -14.38 -0.75
N GLU A 88 -4.70 -15.50 -1.28
CA GLU A 88 -3.91 -16.49 -0.51
C GLU A 88 -2.65 -15.87 0.06
N PHE A 89 -1.94 -15.05 -0.73
CA PHE A 89 -0.77 -14.32 -0.25
C PHE A 89 -1.12 -13.41 0.92
N ILE A 90 -2.14 -12.55 0.81
CA ILE A 90 -2.56 -11.63 1.88
C ILE A 90 -2.92 -12.44 3.13
N LEU A 91 -3.81 -13.44 3.01
CA LEU A 91 -4.25 -14.21 4.16
C LEU A 91 -3.08 -14.96 4.83
N LYS A 92 -2.18 -15.54 4.04
CA LYS A 92 -1.01 -16.25 4.57
C LYS A 92 -0.04 -15.30 5.27
N THR A 93 0.34 -14.20 4.64
CA THR A 93 1.32 -13.25 5.19
C THR A 93 0.81 -12.61 6.48
N PHE A 94 -0.43 -12.14 6.51
CA PHE A 94 -0.98 -11.44 7.68
C PHE A 94 -1.46 -12.39 8.81
N SER A 95 -1.44 -13.69 8.59
CA SER A 95 -1.67 -14.70 9.65
C SER A 95 -0.40 -15.05 10.43
N LYS A 96 0.79 -14.68 9.93
CA LYS A 96 2.06 -14.94 10.61
C LYS A 96 2.24 -14.04 11.84
N PRO A 97 3.06 -14.46 12.82
CA PRO A 97 3.62 -13.55 13.81
C PRO A 97 4.30 -12.35 13.14
N LEU A 98 4.20 -11.17 13.75
CA LEU A 98 4.75 -9.94 13.19
C LEU A 98 6.26 -10.04 12.88
N ASP A 99 6.98 -10.80 13.69
CA ASP A 99 8.42 -10.99 13.57
C ASP A 99 8.83 -11.94 12.43
N GLU A 100 7.89 -12.68 11.85
CA GLU A 100 8.12 -13.57 10.71
C GLU A 100 7.74 -12.93 9.36
N ILE A 101 7.14 -11.74 9.39
CA ILE A 101 6.78 -10.99 8.20
C ILE A 101 8.03 -10.27 7.67
N THR A 102 8.27 -10.40 6.37
CA THR A 102 9.43 -9.73 5.73
C THR A 102 9.06 -8.37 5.13
N ILE A 103 10.08 -7.53 4.87
CA ILE A 103 9.90 -6.24 4.20
C ILE A 103 9.36 -6.44 2.79
N GLU A 104 9.84 -7.45 2.08
CA GLU A 104 9.45 -7.80 0.71
C GLU A 104 8.00 -8.26 0.65
N GLU A 105 7.53 -8.99 1.68
CA GLU A 105 6.12 -9.33 1.79
C GLU A 105 5.25 -8.09 1.96
N MET A 106 5.71 -7.08 2.70
CA MET A 106 5.00 -5.80 2.83
C MET A 106 5.09 -4.96 1.56
N ASP A 107 6.19 -5.01 0.81
CA ASP A 107 6.28 -4.37 -0.51
C ASP A 107 5.23 -4.96 -1.46
N ARG A 108 5.15 -6.28 -1.55
CA ARG A 108 4.15 -6.96 -2.38
C ARG A 108 2.71 -6.67 -1.91
N ALA A 109 2.46 -6.67 -0.59
CA ALA A 109 1.14 -6.31 -0.06
C ALA A 109 0.76 -4.87 -0.40
N TYR A 110 1.72 -3.93 -0.35
CA TYR A 110 1.52 -2.55 -0.74
C TYR A 110 1.13 -2.44 -2.21
N GLU A 111 1.83 -3.13 -3.11
CA GLU A 111 1.54 -3.15 -4.55
C GLU A 111 0.14 -3.69 -4.86
N ILE A 112 -0.27 -4.78 -4.21
CA ILE A 112 -1.62 -5.33 -4.35
C ILE A 112 -2.66 -4.31 -3.87
N GLY A 113 -2.44 -3.71 -2.69
CA GLY A 113 -3.34 -2.68 -2.16
C GLY A 113 -3.45 -1.46 -3.07
N TRP A 114 -2.33 -1.04 -3.63
CA TRP A 114 -2.27 0.04 -4.60
C TRP A 114 -3.06 -0.27 -5.86
N ARG A 115 -2.80 -1.43 -6.49
CA ARG A 115 -3.52 -1.91 -7.68
C ARG A 115 -5.02 -1.91 -7.44
N LEU A 116 -5.45 -2.49 -6.33
CA LEU A 116 -6.87 -2.55 -5.94
C LEU A 116 -7.52 -1.18 -5.81
N PHE A 117 -6.80 -0.18 -5.31
CA PHE A 117 -7.36 1.12 -5.00
C PHE A 117 -7.28 2.13 -6.15
N VAL A 118 -6.21 2.07 -6.94
CA VAL A 118 -5.86 3.09 -7.94
C VAL A 118 -6.09 2.61 -9.36
N GLU A 119 -5.86 1.32 -9.62
CA GLU A 119 -5.87 0.75 -10.96
C GLU A 119 -7.12 -0.07 -11.26
N ASP A 120 -7.73 -0.66 -10.22
CA ASP A 120 -8.98 -1.39 -10.36
C ASP A 120 -10.13 -0.44 -10.79
N PRO A 121 -10.95 -0.82 -11.78
CA PRO A 121 -12.09 0.01 -12.22
C PRO A 121 -13.05 0.39 -11.08
N GLU A 122 -13.22 -0.49 -10.10
CA GLU A 122 -14.14 -0.29 -8.97
C GLU A 122 -13.49 0.49 -7.81
N HIS A 123 -12.17 0.74 -7.87
CA HIS A 123 -11.39 1.49 -6.86
C HIS A 123 -11.66 0.99 -5.44
N ASP A 124 -11.38 -0.30 -5.20
CA ASP A 124 -11.76 -0.95 -3.96
C ASP A 124 -11.09 -0.28 -2.74
N PRO A 125 -11.88 0.28 -1.79
CA PRO A 125 -11.33 0.99 -0.63
C PRO A 125 -10.52 0.07 0.29
N ARG A 126 -10.71 -1.26 0.22
CA ARG A 126 -9.90 -2.24 0.96
C ARG A 126 -8.45 -2.23 0.49
N GLY A 127 -8.20 -1.87 -0.77
CA GLY A 127 -6.86 -1.69 -1.32
C GLY A 127 -6.08 -0.58 -0.61
N PHE A 128 -6.73 0.55 -0.32
CA PHE A 128 -6.12 1.66 0.42
C PHE A 128 -5.71 1.23 1.83
N ILE A 129 -6.57 0.49 2.53
CA ILE A 129 -6.30 -0.01 3.88
C ILE A 129 -5.12 -0.97 3.86
N LEU A 130 -5.06 -1.87 2.88
CA LEU A 130 -3.94 -2.80 2.70
C LEU A 130 -2.63 -2.07 2.44
N ALA A 131 -2.63 -1.08 1.53
CA ALA A 131 -1.45 -0.30 1.19
C ALA A 131 -0.92 0.46 2.42
N ILE A 132 -1.78 1.12 3.20
CA ILE A 132 -1.36 1.81 4.42
C ILE A 132 -0.82 0.83 5.45
N ALA A 133 -1.56 -0.25 5.75
CA ALA A 133 -1.13 -1.21 6.76
C ALA A 133 0.24 -1.80 6.40
N ALA A 134 0.43 -2.17 5.14
CA ALA A 134 1.70 -2.67 4.63
C ALA A 134 2.83 -1.63 4.77
N ALA A 135 2.58 -0.36 4.42
CA ALA A 135 3.58 0.70 4.55
C ALA A 135 4.03 0.91 6.00
N TYR A 136 3.10 0.92 6.96
CA TYR A 136 3.41 1.13 8.38
C TYR A 136 4.06 -0.09 9.03
N ILE A 137 3.63 -1.32 8.69
CA ILE A 137 4.29 -2.54 9.16
C ILE A 137 5.71 -2.61 8.59
N ARG A 138 5.90 -2.32 7.29
CA ARG A 138 7.23 -2.21 6.67
C ARG A 138 8.13 -1.20 7.39
N ALA A 139 7.57 -0.04 7.70
CA ALA A 139 8.25 1.02 8.42
C ALA A 139 8.69 0.56 9.83
N TYR A 140 7.83 -0.16 10.56
CA TYR A 140 8.19 -0.80 11.83
C TYR A 140 9.31 -1.84 11.66
N LEU A 141 9.24 -2.72 10.66
CA LEU A 141 10.27 -3.74 10.42
C LEU A 141 11.64 -3.11 10.12
N ARG A 142 11.68 -2.06 9.30
CA ARG A 142 12.91 -1.27 9.03
C ARG A 142 13.47 -0.64 10.31
N GLN A 143 12.60 -0.08 11.14
CA GLN A 143 12.97 0.49 12.43
C GLN A 143 13.59 -0.57 13.35
N LYS A 144 12.97 -1.76 13.44
CA LYS A 144 13.46 -2.88 14.24
C LYS A 144 14.84 -3.35 13.76
N GLN A 145 15.00 -3.61 12.46
CA GLN A 145 16.29 -3.99 11.87
C GLN A 145 17.39 -2.97 12.17
N LYS A 146 17.09 -1.67 12.07
CA LYS A 146 18.06 -0.61 12.36
C LYS A 146 18.47 -0.57 13.84
N ARG A 147 17.54 -0.87 14.77
CA ARG A 147 17.85 -0.97 16.21
C ARG A 147 18.78 -2.15 16.47
N GLU A 148 18.44 -3.32 15.94
CA GLU A 148 19.26 -4.54 16.10
C GLU A 148 20.66 -4.38 15.52
N GLN A 149 20.81 -3.72 14.36
CA GLN A 149 22.11 -3.41 13.77
C GLN A 149 22.95 -2.49 14.66
N LYS A 150 22.35 -1.46 15.25
CA LYS A 150 23.04 -0.56 16.20
C LYS A 150 23.48 -1.28 17.46
N GLU A 151 22.64 -2.15 18.01
CA GLU A 151 22.95 -2.95 19.19
C GLU A 151 24.13 -3.90 18.93
N LYS A 152 24.10 -4.62 17.79
CA LYS A 152 25.22 -5.46 17.34
C LYS A 152 26.51 -4.65 17.18
N HIS A 153 26.45 -3.49 16.53
CA HIS A 153 27.62 -2.61 16.35
C HIS A 153 28.21 -2.14 17.70
N ASN A 154 27.36 -1.74 18.65
CA ASN A 154 27.79 -1.30 19.97
C ASN A 154 28.41 -2.44 20.80
N LEU A 155 27.86 -3.66 20.69
CA LEU A 155 28.41 -4.86 21.33
C LEU A 155 29.81 -5.21 20.79
N THR A 156 30.00 -5.12 19.47
CA THR A 156 31.32 -5.34 18.85
C THR A 156 32.33 -4.29 19.32
N LYS A 157 31.92 -3.01 19.41
CA LYS A 157 32.80 -1.92 19.87
C LYS A 157 33.21 -2.04 21.34
N LYS A 158 32.32 -2.52 22.22
CA LYS A 158 32.65 -2.78 23.64
C LYS A 158 33.65 -3.93 23.83
N ARG A 159 33.64 -4.93 22.94
CA ARG A 159 34.56 -6.08 23.00
C ARG A 159 35.98 -5.75 22.50
N THR A 160 36.15 -4.70 21.71
CA THR A 160 37.44 -4.32 21.11
C THR A 160 38.17 -3.19 21.82
N THR A 161 37.57 -2.56 22.84
CA THR A 161 38.27 -1.60 23.71
C THR A 161 38.96 -2.33 24.86
N PRO A 162 40.31 -2.40 24.91
CA PRO A 162 41.01 -2.99 26.04
C PRO A 162 40.79 -2.12 27.28
N HIS A 163 40.39 -2.74 28.39
CA HIS A 163 40.42 -2.12 29.72
C HIS A 163 41.88 -1.76 30.03
N THR A 164 42.25 -0.49 29.87
CA THR A 164 43.42 0.06 30.56
C THR A 164 43.10 0.12 32.04
N LEU A 165 43.65 -0.83 32.80
CA LEU A 165 43.68 -0.75 34.25
C LEU A 165 44.48 0.50 34.65
N PRO A 166 43.97 1.35 35.55
CA PRO A 166 44.78 2.40 36.15
C PRO A 166 45.88 1.76 36.99
N LEU A 167 47.13 2.22 36.77
CA LEU A 167 48.33 1.86 37.51
C LEU A 167 48.25 2.32 38.97
#